data_AF-A0A968F8M5-F1
#
_entry.id   AF-A0A968F8M5-F1
#
_cell.length_a   1.000
_cell.length_b   1.000
_cell.length_c   1.000
_cell.angle_alpha   90.00
_cell.angle_beta   90.00
_cell.angle_gamma   90.00
#
_symmetry.space_group_name_H-M   'P 1'
#
loop_
_entity.id
_entity.type
_entity.pdbx_description
1 polymer ?
#
loop_
_entity_poly.entity_id
_entity_poly.type
_entity_poly.pdbx_seq_one_letter_code
_entity_poly.pdbx_strand_id
1 'polypeptide(L)'
;GITPGENNSVYVTDSGLNGADSGLVPSGTDAIHQVSASGKYRTIVKDGNMGHPNGIISHENTLVVATFGSGEVYYYDEMGNRNPLPVPPGGSLDGLLRMDDGSYLISSWGSSAIYRLGSDGVYSIVAASLDAPADIGYDTKRKRVLVPLFNEDKVVILSI
;
A
#
# COMPACT_ATOMS: atom_id res chain seq x y z
N GLY A 1 -2.47 -0.59 -5.78
CA GLY A 1 -0.98 -0.61 -5.75
C GLY A 1 -0.42 -1.76 -6.57
N ILE A 2 0.89 -1.71 -6.84
CA ILE A 2 1.62 -2.69 -7.66
C ILE A 2 3.01 -2.94 -7.06
N THR A 3 3.48 -4.18 -7.09
CA THR A 3 4.85 -4.56 -6.67
C THR A 3 5.42 -5.60 -7.63
N PRO A 4 6.75 -5.67 -7.83
CA PRO A 4 7.37 -6.79 -8.52
C PRO A 4 6.96 -8.13 -7.91
N GLY A 5 6.80 -9.14 -8.75
CA GLY A 5 6.58 -10.53 -8.35
C GLY A 5 7.54 -11.47 -9.05
N GLU A 6 7.43 -12.76 -8.74
CA GLU A 6 8.28 -13.81 -9.34
C GLU A 6 7.99 -14.02 -10.83
N ASN A 7 8.87 -14.75 -11.53
CA ASN A 7 8.60 -15.26 -12.89
C ASN A 7 8.17 -14.19 -13.91
N ASN A 8 8.82 -13.02 -13.88
CA ASN A 8 8.52 -11.90 -14.79
C ASN A 8 7.04 -11.47 -14.69
N SER A 9 6.59 -11.23 -13.47
CA SER A 9 5.23 -10.81 -13.15
C SER A 9 5.22 -9.65 -12.16
N VAL A 10 4.02 -9.14 -11.90
CA VAL A 10 3.73 -8.16 -10.85
C VAL A 10 2.57 -8.66 -10.00
N TYR A 11 2.54 -8.28 -8.73
CA TYR A 11 1.34 -8.38 -7.91
C TYR A 11 0.61 -7.05 -7.90
N VAL A 12 -0.72 -7.10 -8.00
CA VAL A 12 -1.59 -5.92 -8.08
C VAL A 12 -2.74 -6.10 -7.11
N THR A 13 -3.06 -5.07 -6.34
CA THR A 13 -4.28 -5.04 -5.53
C THR A 13 -5.46 -4.55 -6.35
N ASP A 14 -6.61 -5.18 -6.13
CA ASP A 14 -7.92 -4.69 -6.56
C ASP A 14 -8.69 -4.30 -5.30
N SER A 15 -9.01 -3.00 -5.18
CA SER A 15 -9.73 -2.47 -4.02
C SER A 15 -11.20 -2.91 -3.96
N GLY A 16 -11.72 -3.58 -4.99
CA GLY A 16 -13.09 -4.10 -5.00
C GLY A 16 -14.12 -2.97 -4.97
N LEU A 17 -14.00 -2.01 -5.88
CA LEU A 17 -14.87 -0.84 -5.96
C LEU A 17 -15.61 -0.79 -7.30
N ASN A 18 -16.90 -0.50 -7.24
CA ASN A 18 -17.72 -0.17 -8.39
C ASN A 18 -17.92 1.35 -8.48
N GLY A 19 -18.05 1.88 -9.69
CA GLY A 19 -18.55 3.23 -9.90
C GLY A 19 -20.06 3.32 -9.65
N ALA A 20 -20.49 4.35 -8.94
CA ALA A 20 -21.88 4.74 -8.76
C ALA A 20 -22.01 6.26 -8.92
N ASP A 21 -23.22 6.76 -9.10
CA ASP A 21 -23.49 8.21 -9.26
C ASP A 21 -23.02 9.02 -8.05
N SER A 22 -22.98 8.41 -6.86
CA SER A 22 -22.49 9.01 -5.61
C SER A 22 -21.01 8.77 -5.33
N GLY A 23 -20.26 8.22 -6.29
CA GLY A 23 -18.83 7.89 -6.14
C GLY A 23 -18.55 6.39 -6.12
N LEU A 24 -17.44 6.00 -5.50
CA LEU A 24 -17.02 4.60 -5.43
C LEU A 24 -17.75 3.86 -4.30
N VAL A 25 -18.26 2.66 -4.59
CA VAL A 25 -18.93 1.80 -3.60
C VAL A 25 -18.29 0.41 -3.54
N PRO A 26 -18.22 -0.23 -2.36
CA PRO A 26 -17.73 -1.59 -2.22
C PRO A 26 -18.48 -2.59 -3.12
N SER A 27 -17.75 -3.40 -3.88
CA SER A 27 -18.28 -4.52 -4.65
C SER A 27 -18.19 -5.85 -3.89
N GLY A 28 -17.39 -5.91 -2.81
CA GLY A 28 -17.05 -7.14 -2.10
C GLY A 28 -16.12 -8.06 -2.91
N THR A 29 -15.44 -7.52 -3.93
CA THR A 29 -14.54 -8.29 -4.80
C THR A 29 -13.06 -7.99 -4.59
N ASP A 30 -12.69 -7.42 -3.45
CA ASP A 30 -11.30 -7.14 -3.09
C ASP A 30 -10.41 -8.35 -3.34
N ALA A 31 -9.25 -8.11 -3.95
CA ALA A 31 -8.37 -9.17 -4.40
C ALA A 31 -6.91 -8.74 -4.52
N ILE A 32 -6.05 -9.76 -4.62
CA ILE A 32 -4.67 -9.62 -5.12
C ILE A 32 -4.54 -10.53 -6.34
N HIS A 33 -4.04 -9.97 -7.43
CA HIS A 33 -3.74 -10.71 -8.66
C HIS A 33 -2.24 -10.74 -8.92
N GLN A 34 -1.76 -11.85 -9.48
CA GLN A 34 -0.45 -11.92 -10.12
C GLN A 34 -0.65 -11.79 -11.62
N VAL A 35 -0.03 -10.78 -12.24
CA VAL A 35 -0.14 -10.48 -13.66
C VAL A 35 1.22 -10.72 -14.32
N SER A 36 1.29 -11.66 -15.25
CA SER A 36 2.50 -11.93 -16.03
C SER A 36 2.80 -10.81 -17.03
N ALA A 37 4.05 -10.72 -17.49
CA ALA A 37 4.44 -9.81 -18.58
C ALA A 37 3.65 -10.00 -19.89
N SER A 38 3.00 -11.15 -20.08
CA SER A 38 2.13 -11.40 -21.23
C SER A 38 0.70 -10.84 -21.07
N GLY A 39 0.38 -10.24 -19.92
CA GLY A 39 -0.95 -9.74 -19.57
C GLY A 39 -1.91 -10.80 -19.02
N LYS A 40 -1.52 -12.09 -19.03
CA LYS A 40 -2.28 -13.14 -18.34
C LYS A 40 -2.18 -12.95 -16.83
N TYR A 41 -3.29 -13.09 -16.12
CA TYR A 41 -3.33 -12.98 -14.66
C TYR A 41 -3.95 -14.20 -13.99
N ARG A 42 -3.62 -14.39 -12.71
CA ARG A 42 -4.31 -15.31 -11.80
C ARG A 42 -4.60 -14.60 -10.48
N THR A 43 -5.69 -14.97 -9.83
CA THR A 43 -6.02 -14.49 -8.49
C THR A 43 -5.21 -15.24 -7.45
N ILE A 44 -4.57 -14.50 -6.54
CA ILE A 44 -3.80 -15.03 -5.41
C ILE A 44 -4.66 -15.04 -4.16
N VAL A 45 -5.34 -13.92 -3.89
CA VAL A 45 -6.29 -13.77 -2.78
C VAL A 45 -7.56 -13.12 -3.32
N LYS A 46 -8.72 -13.55 -2.82
CA LYS A 46 -10.00 -12.88 -3.04
C LYS A 46 -10.86 -13.02 -1.78
N ASP A 47 -11.13 -11.90 -1.13
CA ASP A 47 -11.93 -11.84 0.08
C ASP A 47 -12.47 -10.41 0.24
N GLY A 48 -13.79 -10.23 0.23
CA GLY A 48 -14.41 -8.91 0.38
C GLY A 48 -14.14 -8.22 1.71
N ASN A 49 -13.50 -8.88 2.68
CA ASN A 49 -13.10 -8.32 3.98
C ASN A 49 -11.62 -7.91 4.03
N MET A 50 -10.95 -7.78 2.88
CA MET A 50 -9.57 -7.29 2.81
C MET A 50 -9.45 -5.80 3.16
N GLY A 51 -10.56 -5.05 3.18
CA GLY A 51 -10.60 -3.67 3.65
C GLY A 51 -10.26 -2.63 2.58
N HIS A 52 -10.51 -2.92 1.31
CA HIS A 52 -10.13 -2.13 0.15
C HIS A 52 -8.60 -1.99 0.04
N PRO A 53 -7.90 -3.08 -0.32
CA PRO A 53 -6.44 -3.10 -0.39
C PRO A 53 -5.93 -2.08 -1.43
N ASN A 54 -4.87 -1.36 -1.09
CA ASN A 54 -4.30 -0.33 -1.95
C ASN A 54 -2.78 -0.47 -2.08
N GLY A 55 -1.99 -0.11 -1.06
CA GLY A 55 -0.54 -0.32 -1.07
C GLY A 55 -0.19 -1.80 -0.99
N ILE A 56 0.84 -2.25 -1.73
CA ILE A 56 1.31 -3.63 -1.69
C ILE A 56 2.83 -3.70 -1.88
N ILE A 57 3.48 -4.57 -1.12
CA ILE A 57 4.89 -4.92 -1.28
C ILE A 57 5.04 -6.43 -1.22
N SER A 58 5.79 -6.99 -2.17
CA SER A 58 6.24 -8.38 -2.13
C SER A 58 7.66 -8.42 -1.58
N HIS A 59 7.88 -9.27 -0.58
CA HIS A 59 9.20 -9.47 0.03
C HIS A 59 9.28 -10.85 0.66
N GLU A 60 10.36 -11.60 0.38
CA GLU A 60 10.60 -12.95 0.96
C GLU A 60 9.34 -13.83 0.93
N ASN A 61 8.70 -13.92 -0.25
CA ASN A 61 7.48 -14.70 -0.50
C ASN A 61 6.23 -14.27 0.30
N THR A 62 6.31 -13.16 1.03
CA THR A 62 5.15 -12.52 1.67
C THR A 62 4.58 -11.41 0.81
N LEU A 63 3.31 -11.08 1.05
CA LEU A 63 2.62 -9.93 0.45
C LEU A 63 2.11 -9.02 1.56
N VAL A 64 2.82 -7.93 1.82
CA VAL A 64 2.40 -6.89 2.76
C VAL A 64 1.43 -5.95 2.06
N VAL A 65 0.31 -5.64 2.71
CA VAL A 65 -0.79 -4.86 2.15
C VAL A 65 -1.15 -3.74 3.12
N ALA A 66 -1.30 -2.53 2.59
CA ALA A 66 -1.91 -1.39 3.26
C ALA A 66 -3.30 -1.15 2.67
N THR A 67 -4.29 -0.85 3.51
CA THR A 67 -5.68 -0.72 3.07
C THR A 67 -6.20 0.70 3.18
N PHE A 68 -6.95 1.12 2.14
CA PHE A 68 -7.57 2.43 2.12
C PHE A 68 -8.88 2.44 2.92
N GLY A 69 -9.66 1.36 2.86
CA GLY A 69 -10.94 1.26 3.53
C GLY A 69 -10.81 1.04 5.03
N SER A 70 -10.16 -0.05 5.42
CA SER A 70 -10.05 -0.42 6.84
C SER A 70 -8.92 0.31 7.59
N GLY A 71 -7.95 0.89 6.88
CA GLY A 71 -6.82 1.59 7.51
C GLY A 71 -5.84 0.64 8.21
N GLU A 72 -5.75 -0.61 7.75
CA GLU A 72 -4.92 -1.65 8.32
C GLU A 72 -3.65 -1.88 7.49
N VAL A 73 -2.63 -2.41 8.16
CA VAL A 73 -1.49 -3.05 7.49
C VAL A 73 -1.42 -4.50 7.96
N TYR A 74 -1.28 -5.43 7.03
CA TYR A 74 -1.14 -6.85 7.30
C TYR A 74 -0.30 -7.51 6.21
N TYR A 75 0.06 -8.77 6.40
CA TYR A 75 0.72 -9.54 5.36
C TYR A 75 0.09 -10.92 5.17
N TYR A 76 0.15 -11.44 3.95
CA TYR A 76 -0.04 -12.85 3.67
C TYR A 76 1.30 -13.56 3.75
N ASP A 77 1.38 -14.63 4.54
CA ASP A 77 2.55 -15.52 4.58
C ASP A 77 2.58 -16.50 3.39
N GLU A 78 3.64 -17.31 3.30
CA GLU A 78 3.82 -18.30 2.23
C GLU A 78 2.71 -19.37 2.19
N MET A 79 2.02 -19.59 3.32
CA MET A 79 0.90 -20.51 3.45
C MET A 79 -0.44 -19.85 3.08
N GLY A 80 -0.44 -18.54 2.80
CA GLY A 80 -1.62 -17.76 2.50
C GLY A 80 -2.41 -17.30 3.73
N ASN A 81 -1.85 -17.40 4.93
CA ASN A 81 -2.52 -16.87 6.12
C ASN A 81 -2.33 -15.36 6.22
N ARG A 82 -3.40 -14.65 6.56
CA ARG A 82 -3.37 -13.22 6.85
C ARG A 82 -2.89 -13.00 8.29
N ASN A 83 -1.83 -12.22 8.46
CA ASN A 83 -1.24 -11.88 9.74
C ASN A 83 -1.22 -10.35 9.93
N PRO A 84 -1.74 -9.82 11.04
CA PRO A 84 -1.77 -8.37 11.26
C PRO A 84 -0.38 -7.80 11.52
N LEU A 85 -0.16 -6.55 11.10
CA LEU A 85 0.93 -5.70 11.58
C LEU A 85 0.38 -4.69 12.60
N PRO A 86 1.23 -3.96 13.34
CA PRO A 86 0.78 -2.94 14.27
C PRO A 86 -0.20 -1.96 13.63
N VAL A 87 -1.23 -1.57 14.39
CA VAL A 87 -2.29 -0.67 13.92
C VAL A 87 -1.71 0.74 13.73
N PRO A 88 -1.85 1.35 12.53
CA PRO A 88 -1.40 2.72 12.31
C PRO A 88 -2.13 3.74 13.19
N PRO A 89 -1.51 4.90 13.51
CA PRO A 89 -2.19 5.96 14.23
C PRO A 89 -3.38 6.59 13.48
N GLY A 90 -3.43 6.43 12.15
CA GLY A 90 -4.53 6.87 11.31
C GLY A 90 -4.69 6.02 10.06
N GLY A 91 -5.93 5.90 9.57
CA GLY A 91 -6.30 5.02 8.46
C GLY A 91 -6.22 5.68 7.09
N SER A 92 -7.04 5.19 6.15
CA SER A 92 -7.04 5.61 4.74
C SER A 92 -5.64 5.58 4.14
N LEU A 93 -5.03 4.38 4.22
CA LEU A 93 -3.67 4.15 3.78
C LEU A 93 -3.64 3.94 2.27
N ASP A 94 -2.65 4.53 1.61
CA ASP A 94 -2.56 4.50 0.15
C ASP A 94 -1.26 3.81 -0.29
N GLY A 95 -0.18 4.56 -0.43
CA GLY A 95 1.15 4.06 -0.77
C GLY A 95 1.82 3.27 0.36
N LEU A 96 2.57 2.25 -0.03
CA LEU A 96 3.37 1.41 0.85
C LEU A 96 4.74 1.18 0.20
N LEU A 97 5.80 1.43 0.96
CA LEU A 97 7.18 1.26 0.51
C LEU A 97 7.99 0.56 1.60
N ARG A 98 8.76 -0.46 1.25
CA ARG A 98 9.74 -1.07 2.16
C ARG A 98 11.11 -0.42 2.00
N MET A 99 11.75 -0.10 3.12
CA MET A 99 13.09 0.47 3.21
C MET A 99 14.16 -0.62 3.36
N ASP A 100 15.42 -0.28 3.09
CA ASP A 100 16.55 -1.22 3.16
C ASP A 100 16.77 -1.77 4.58
N ASP A 101 16.43 -0.99 5.62
CA ASP A 101 16.53 -1.39 7.03
C ASP A 101 15.35 -2.25 7.51
N GLY A 102 14.44 -2.62 6.61
CA GLY A 102 13.26 -3.42 6.90
C GLY A 102 12.06 -2.64 7.43
N SER A 103 12.18 -1.33 7.66
CA SER A 103 11.03 -0.49 7.99
C SER A 103 10.12 -0.26 6.77
N TYR A 104 8.88 0.18 7.02
CA TYR A 104 7.94 0.56 5.96
C TYR A 104 7.61 2.03 6.03
N LEU A 105 7.57 2.71 4.89
CA LEU A 105 6.90 4.00 4.75
C LEU A 105 5.49 3.79 4.22
N ILE A 106 4.53 4.47 4.84
CA ILE A 106 3.11 4.33 4.55
C ILE A 106 2.49 5.73 4.49
N SER A 107 1.78 6.05 3.43
CA SER A 107 1.02 7.30 3.36
C SER A 107 -0.37 7.11 3.94
N SER A 108 -0.86 8.14 4.63
CA SER A 108 -2.20 8.15 5.22
C SER A 108 -2.91 9.44 4.85
N TRP A 109 -4.02 9.29 4.14
CA TRP A 109 -4.95 10.38 3.90
C TRP A 109 -5.62 10.83 5.21
N GLY A 110 -6.02 9.87 6.05
CA GLY A 110 -6.74 10.13 7.29
C GLY A 110 -5.94 10.93 8.33
N SER A 111 -4.61 10.95 8.21
CA SER A 111 -3.73 11.74 9.09
C SER A 111 -2.87 12.78 8.37
N SER A 112 -3.07 12.97 7.07
CA SER A 112 -2.31 13.94 6.28
C SER A 112 -0.79 13.79 6.45
N ALA A 113 -0.32 12.53 6.46
CA ALA A 113 1.03 12.20 6.91
C ALA A 113 1.66 11.01 6.16
N ILE A 114 2.99 10.95 6.21
CA ILE A 114 3.78 9.76 5.93
C ILE A 114 4.25 9.17 7.26
N TYR A 115 3.87 7.93 7.52
CA TYR A 115 4.35 7.16 8.64
C TYR A 115 5.59 6.34 8.27
N ARG A 116 6.41 6.04 9.27
CA ARG A 116 7.37 4.94 9.26
C ARG A 116 6.98 3.92 10.32
N LEU A 117 6.73 2.69 9.90
CA LEU A 117 6.66 1.53 10.78
C LEU A 117 8.07 0.95 10.92
N GLY A 118 8.67 1.11 12.10
CA GLY A 118 9.97 0.55 12.43
C GLY A 118 9.94 -0.98 12.53
N SER A 119 11.12 -1.61 12.42
CA SER A 119 11.27 -3.06 12.63
C SER A 119 10.99 -3.50 14.08
N ASP A 120 10.97 -2.55 15.01
CA ASP A 120 10.50 -2.70 16.38
C ASP A 120 8.97 -2.69 16.52
N GLY A 121 8.24 -2.49 15.41
CA GLY A 121 6.79 -2.42 15.37
C GLY A 121 6.21 -1.06 15.81
N VAL A 122 7.04 -0.02 15.91
CA VAL A 122 6.61 1.31 16.36
C VAL A 122 6.40 2.25 15.18
N TYR A 123 5.30 3.01 15.20
CA TYR A 123 5.06 4.07 14.23
C TYR A 123 5.71 5.39 14.64
N SER A 124 6.28 6.08 13.65
CA SER A 124 6.71 7.48 13.75
C SER A 124 6.22 8.28 12.54
N ILE A 125 6.11 9.60 12.68
CA ILE A 125 5.73 10.50 11.58
C ILE A 125 7.01 10.99 10.91
N VAL A 126 7.13 10.75 9.60
CA VAL A 126 8.24 11.22 8.76
C VAL A 126 7.93 12.60 8.18
N ALA A 127 6.68 12.80 7.75
CA ALA A 127 6.17 14.06 7.25
C ALA A 127 4.70 14.20 7.62
N ALA A 128 4.26 15.43 7.83
CA ALA A 128 2.88 15.77 8.18
C ALA A 128 2.41 16.97 7.36
N SER A 129 1.13 17.34 7.53
CA SER A 129 0.50 18.46 6.83
C SER A 129 0.54 18.30 5.31
N LEU A 130 0.39 17.07 4.83
CA LEU A 130 0.27 16.72 3.43
C LEU A 130 -1.20 16.48 3.11
N ASP A 131 -1.81 17.25 2.21
CA ASP A 131 -3.19 17.00 1.78
C ASP A 131 -3.25 15.80 0.84
N ALA A 132 -4.06 14.79 1.20
CA ALA A 132 -4.25 13.54 0.46
C ALA A 132 -2.95 12.93 -0.12
N PRO A 133 -1.95 12.56 0.73
CA PRO A 133 -0.75 11.90 0.25
C PRO A 133 -1.10 10.53 -0.29
N ALA A 134 -0.91 10.33 -1.59
CA ALA A 134 -1.29 9.11 -2.29
C ALA A 134 -0.13 8.09 -2.29
N ASP A 135 0.32 7.61 -3.45
CA ASP A 135 1.36 6.58 -3.52
C ASP A 135 2.75 7.08 -3.00
N ILE A 136 3.73 6.19 -2.88
CA ILE A 136 5.09 6.55 -2.44
C ILE A 136 6.14 6.00 -3.40
N GLY A 137 6.98 6.88 -3.93
CA GLY A 137 8.17 6.52 -4.69
C GLY A 137 9.47 6.76 -3.91
N TYR A 138 10.53 6.01 -4.24
CA TYR A 138 11.86 6.22 -3.64
C TYR A 138 12.96 6.27 -4.68
N ASP A 139 13.70 7.38 -4.68
CA ASP A 139 14.95 7.52 -5.42
C ASP A 139 16.10 7.04 -4.54
N THR A 140 16.48 5.77 -4.71
CA THR A 140 17.57 5.13 -3.95
C THR A 140 18.93 5.80 -4.15
N LYS A 141 19.16 6.44 -5.31
CA LYS A 141 20.45 7.07 -5.64
C LYS A 141 20.62 8.40 -4.91
N ARG A 142 19.55 9.19 -4.78
CA ARG A 142 19.58 10.47 -4.06
C ARG A 142 18.99 10.42 -2.66
N LYS A 143 18.46 9.26 -2.24
CA LYS A 143 17.83 9.05 -0.93
C LYS A 143 16.68 10.03 -0.70
N ARG A 144 15.71 10.02 -1.63
CA ARG A 144 14.56 10.92 -1.60
C ARG A 144 13.26 10.16 -1.78
N VAL A 145 12.28 10.49 -0.94
CA VAL A 145 10.91 9.99 -1.07
C VAL A 145 10.11 10.98 -1.90
N LEU A 146 9.33 10.47 -2.85
CA LEU A 146 8.45 11.23 -3.72
C LEU A 146 7.02 10.88 -3.34
N VAL A 147 6.24 11.89 -2.98
CA VAL A 147 4.84 11.74 -2.56
C VAL A 147 3.97 12.61 -3.46
N PRO A 148 3.16 12.04 -4.36
CA PRO A 148 2.11 12.79 -5.02
C PRO A 148 1.02 13.15 -4.02
N LEU A 149 0.57 14.40 -4.07
CA LEU A 149 -0.56 14.92 -3.30
C LEU A 149 -1.77 14.99 -4.23
N PHE A 150 -2.74 14.11 -4.01
CA PHE A 150 -3.84 13.87 -4.94
C PHE A 150 -4.69 15.11 -5.18
N ASN A 151 -4.96 15.89 -4.14
CA ASN A 151 -5.81 17.08 -4.21
C ASN A 151 -5.07 18.35 -4.69
N GLU A 152 -3.73 18.32 -4.77
CA GLU A 152 -2.94 19.53 -4.98
C GLU A 152 -2.25 19.63 -6.35
N ASP A 153 -2.35 18.60 -7.20
CA ASP A 153 -1.61 18.49 -8.46
C ASP A 153 -0.08 18.69 -8.27
N LYS A 154 0.47 18.14 -7.18
CA LYS A 154 1.88 18.32 -6.78
C LYS A 154 2.54 17.01 -6.40
N VAL A 155 3.86 17.00 -6.48
CA VAL A 155 4.71 15.98 -5.86
C VAL A 155 5.63 16.66 -4.85
N VAL A 156 5.56 16.22 -3.60
CA VAL A 156 6.50 16.62 -2.54
C VAL A 156 7.69 15.68 -2.55
N ILE A 157 8.88 16.26 -2.38
CA ILE A 157 10.14 15.51 -2.31
C ILE A 157 10.69 15.65 -0.89
N LEU A 158 10.76 14.53 -0.17
CA LEU A 158 11.26 14.46 1.19
C LEU A 158 12.67 13.89 1.20
N SER A 159 13.56 14.49 2.00
CA SER A 159 14.87 13.90 2.29
C SER A 159 14.74 13.07 3.56
N ILE A 160 15.16 11.80 3.50
CA ILE A 160 15.05 10.84 4.62
C ILE A 160 16.39 10.15 4.87
#